data_AF-A0A1Y5RTW9-F1
#
_entry.id   AF-A0A1Y5RTW9-F1
#
_cell.length_a   1.000
_cell.length_b   1.000
_cell.length_c   1.000
_cell.angle_alpha   90.00
_cell.angle_beta   90.00
_cell.angle_gamma   90.00
#
_symmetry.space_group_name_H-M   'P 1'
#
loop_
_entity.id
_entity.type
_entity.pdbx_description
1 polymer ?
#
loop_
_entity_poly.entity_id
_entity_poly.type
_entity_poly.pdbx_seq_one_letter_code
_entity_poly.pdbx_strand_id
1 'polypeptide(L)' 'MKKDDAGANYILTALLPRLEKLKPGLIEELAQGVNADKQAIKNSGKLTSELEEVFISAEKILGRT' A
#
# COMPACT_ATOMS: atom_id res chain seq x y z
N MET A 1 11.36 10.47 -2.33
CA MET A 1 10.04 10.93 -2.81
C MET A 1 10.24 11.94 -3.92
N LYS A 2 9.88 11.58 -5.14
CA LYS A 2 9.82 12.54 -6.25
C LYS A 2 8.55 13.38 -6.08
N LYS A 3 8.53 14.61 -6.62
CA LYS A 3 7.38 15.54 -6.50
C LYS A 3 6.04 14.92 -6.96
N ASP A 4 6.09 13.90 -7.80
CA ASP A 4 4.93 13.24 -8.40
C ASP A 4 4.20 12.28 -7.44
N ASP A 5 4.89 11.77 -6.40
CA ASP A 5 4.32 10.80 -5.46
C ASP A 5 3.28 11.44 -4.51
N ALA A 6 3.43 12.75 -4.24
CA ALA A 6 2.57 13.46 -3.28
C ALA A 6 1.13 13.63 -3.79
N GLY A 7 0.95 13.87 -5.11
CA GLY A 7 -0.37 14.02 -5.72
C GLY A 7 -1.15 12.71 -5.74
N ALA A 8 -0.48 11.61 -6.11
CA ALA A 8 -1.07 10.28 -6.09
C ALA A 8 -1.48 9.86 -4.67
N ASN A 9 -0.62 10.12 -3.68
CA ASN A 9 -0.93 9.81 -2.28
C ASN A 9 -2.13 10.61 -1.76
N TYR A 10 -2.22 11.90 -2.08
CA TYR A 10 -3.36 12.74 -1.71
C TYR A 10 -4.67 12.20 -2.29
N ILE A 11 -4.68 11.87 -3.59
CA ILE A 11 -5.86 11.33 -4.28
C ILE A 11 -6.26 9.99 -3.68
N LEU A 12 -5.30 9.06 -3.52
CA LEU A 12 -5.58 7.73 -2.98
C LEU A 12 -6.11 7.79 -1.55
N THR A 13 -5.49 8.60 -0.69
CA THR A 13 -5.93 8.78 0.70
C THR A 13 -7.36 9.33 0.78
N ALA A 14 -7.74 10.24 -0.13
CA ALA A 14 -9.09 10.80 -0.18
C ALA A 14 -10.14 9.82 -0.74
N LEU A 15 -9.74 8.91 -1.64
CA LEU A 15 -10.63 7.96 -2.29
C LEU A 15 -10.87 6.69 -1.47
N LEU A 16 -9.87 6.21 -0.74
CA LEU A 16 -9.96 4.97 0.04
C LEU A 16 -11.16 4.93 1.00
N PRO A 17 -11.48 5.99 1.78
CA PRO A 17 -12.66 5.99 2.63
C PRO A 17 -13.98 5.90 1.85
N ARG A 18 -14.03 6.42 0.62
CA ARG A 18 -15.21 6.32 -0.24
C ARG A 18 -15.37 4.90 -0.76
N LEU A 19 -14.27 4.27 -1.17
CA LEU A 19 -14.27 2.89 -1.63
C LEU A 19 -14.64 1.91 -0.51
N GLU A 20 -14.15 2.14 0.71
CA GLU A 20 -14.54 1.34 1.90
C GLU A 20 -16.04 1.44 2.22
N LYS A 21 -16.64 2.62 2.03
CA LYS A 21 -18.10 2.78 2.19
C LYS A 21 -18.90 2.00 1.13
N LEU A 22 -18.37 1.89 -0.09
CA LEU A 22 -19.02 1.15 -1.18
C LEU A 22 -18.80 -0.36 -1.07
N LYS A 23 -17.62 -0.76 -0.58
CA LYS A 23 -17.25 -2.15 -0.31
C LYS A 23 -16.56 -2.25 1.05
N PRO A 24 -17.32 -2.51 2.13
CA PRO A 24 -16.75 -2.75 3.44
C PRO A 24 -15.76 -3.92 3.42
N GLY A 25 -14.60 -3.75 4.05
CA GLY A 25 -13.51 -4.71 4.08
C GLY A 25 -12.49 -4.56 2.96
N LEU A 26 -12.69 -3.67 1.99
CA LEU A 26 -11.76 -3.51 0.85
C LEU A 26 -10.37 -3.06 1.31
N ILE A 27 -10.27 -2.09 2.24
CA ILE A 27 -8.97 -1.63 2.71
C ILE A 27 -8.20 -2.76 3.41
N GLU A 28 -8.91 -3.61 4.15
CA GLU A 28 -8.34 -4.79 4.80
C GLU A 28 -7.87 -5.82 3.75
N GLU A 29 -8.68 -6.14 2.75
CA GLU A 29 -8.28 -7.02 1.62
C GLU A 29 -7.02 -6.50 0.91
N LEU A 30 -6.94 -5.19 0.65
CA LEU A 30 -5.77 -4.56 0.03
C LEU A 30 -4.53 -4.68 0.92
N ALA A 31 -4.66 -4.43 2.22
CA ALA A 31 -3.55 -4.56 3.16
C ALA A 31 -3.05 -6.01 3.25
N GLN A 32 -3.95 -6.99 3.20
CA GLN A 32 -3.58 -8.41 3.17
C GLN A 32 -2.84 -8.78 1.89
N GLY A 33 -3.30 -8.30 0.73
CA GLY A 33 -2.62 -8.50 -0.55
C GLY A 33 -1.20 -7.92 -0.56
N VAL A 34 -1.03 -6.67 -0.11
CA VAL A 34 0.29 -6.01 0.00
C VAL A 34 1.25 -6.83 0.88
N ASN A 35 0.77 -7.32 2.02
CA ASN A 35 1.58 -8.16 2.92
C ASN A 35 1.92 -9.51 2.29
N ALA A 36 0.98 -10.15 1.61
CA ALA A 36 1.21 -11.42 0.92
C ALA A 36 2.30 -11.26 -0.16
N ASP A 37 2.21 -10.21 -0.97
CA ASP A 37 3.20 -9.91 -2.02
C ASP A 37 4.59 -9.62 -1.42
N LYS A 38 4.65 -8.84 -0.34
CA LYS A 38 5.89 -8.58 0.41
C LYS A 38 6.54 -9.88 0.88
N GLN A 39 5.76 -10.78 1.48
CA GLN A 39 6.26 -12.08 1.93
C GLN A 39 6.69 -12.96 0.76
N ALA A 40 5.95 -13.00 -0.34
CA ALA A 40 6.32 -13.76 -1.53
C ALA A 40 7.67 -13.29 -2.11
N ILE A 41 7.86 -11.97 -2.23
CA ILE A 41 9.11 -11.38 -2.72
C ILE A 41 10.26 -11.67 -1.76
N LYS A 42 10.02 -11.52 -0.45
CA LYS A 42 11.01 -11.86 0.60
C LYS A 42 11.43 -13.32 0.52
N ASN A 43 10.48 -14.25 0.41
CA ASN A 43 10.75 -15.68 0.31
C ASN A 43 11.48 -16.05 -0.98
N SER A 44 11.31 -15.27 -2.05
CA SER A 44 12.07 -15.44 -3.30
C SER A 44 13.50 -14.88 -3.24
N GLY A 45 13.91 -14.25 -2.14
CA GLY A 45 15.23 -13.63 -1.98
C GLY A 45 15.43 -12.36 -2.80
N LYS A 46 14.35 -11.75 -3.31
CA LYS A 46 14.38 -10.58 -4.20
C LYS A 46 13.99 -9.27 -3.52
N LEU A 47 13.79 -9.27 -2.20
CA LEU A 47 13.44 -8.06 -1.48
C LEU A 47 14.66 -7.15 -1.38
N THR A 48 14.63 -6.04 -2.12
CA THR A 48 15.61 -4.96 -2.04
C THR A 48 15.14 -3.88 -1.08
N SER A 49 16.05 -3.02 -0.61
CA SER A 49 15.69 -1.87 0.23
C SER A 49 14.72 -0.91 -0.47
N GLU A 50 14.87 -0.71 -1.79
CA GLU A 50 13.93 0.11 -2.58
C GLU A 50 12.52 -0.49 -2.59
N LEU A 51 12.39 -1.81 -2.76
CA LEU A 51 11.08 -2.48 -2.69
C LEU A 51 10.49 -2.41 -1.28
N GLU A 52 11.33 -2.53 -0.25
CA GLU A 52 10.90 -2.40 1.13
C GLU A 52 10.33 -0.99 1.42
N GLU A 53 10.94 0.06 0.88
CA GLU A 53 10.39 1.43 0.96
C GLU A 53 9.04 1.57 0.24
N VAL A 54 8.88 0.91 -0.91
CA VAL A 54 7.58 0.88 -1.64
C VAL A 54 6.50 0.23 -0.78
N PHE A 55 6.80 -0.91 -0.13
CA PHE A 55 5.85 -1.57 0.78
C PHE A 55 5.49 -0.70 1.97
N ILE A 56 6.47 -0.03 2.59
CA ILE A 56 6.23 0.91 3.70
C ILE A 56 5.33 2.06 3.24
N SER A 57 5.54 2.59 2.03
CA SER A 57 4.70 3.66 1.47
C SER A 57 3.26 3.19 1.23
N ALA A 58 3.08 1.98 0.71
CA ALA A 58 1.75 1.39 0.51
C ALA A 58 1.00 1.17 1.84
N GLU A 59 1.67 0.63 2.86
CA GLU A 59 1.10 0.44 4.21
C GLU A 59 0.64 1.76 4.84
N LYS A 60 1.42 2.84 4.64
CA LYS A 60 1.05 4.20 5.08
C LYS A 60 -0.19 4.75 4.38
N ILE A 61 -0.28 4.59 3.06
CA ILE A 61 -1.45 5.03 2.28
C ILE A 61 -2.72 4.29 2.74
N LEU A 62 -2.59 3.03 3.13
CA LEU A 62 -3.69 2.20 3.65
C LEU A 62 -3.98 2.45 5.15
N GLY A 63 -3.26 3.34 5.82
CA GLY A 63 -3.47 3.70 7.23
C GLY A 63 -3.10 2.60 8.23
N ARG A 64 -2.10 1.77 7.91
CA ARG A 64 -1.67 0.64 8.76
C ARG A 64 -0.34 0.83 9.48
N THR A 65 0.31 1.99 9.27
CA THR A 65 1.55 2.42 9.94
C THR A 65 1.63 3.95 10.02
#